data_AF-A0A7Z9IN43-F1
#
_entry.id   AF-A0A7Z9IN43-F1
#
_cell.length_a   1.000
_cell.length_b   1.000
_cell.length_c   1.000
_cell.angle_alpha   90.00
_cell.angle_beta   90.00
_cell.angle_gamma   90.00
#
_symmetry.space_group_name_H-M   'P 1'
#
loop_
_entity.id
_entity.type
_entity.pdbx_description
1 polymer ?
#
loop_
_entity_poly.entity_id
_entity_poly.type
_entity_poly.pdbx_seq_one_letter_code
_entity_poly.pdbx_strand_id
1 'polypeptide(L)'
;MNNWLMFFLIAFLLIIACGGTTTAPSAQKVVATRTTNSNQISQPAPAQPPGQESRPEDKYACVINPDGYCIFLGIPHGAGLKPNTDHIVDGDEVFLFSMNEAVAVNSAGEILQARGTPAFNGDELARHLEDGMTDDEKAFHRVMAIMFPIRNALMYEIGEVSHTEWDELVSELKMRGIKDKTFTDGATPKDNYYGRKDIFEVAKNPKGKDIHHDVMKFLEEAGLYFLCHVTSDNFGQMLQDTHPEGHDPCEDAKITEKIPF
;
A
#
# COMPACT_ATOMS: atom_id res chain seq x y z
N MET A 1 43.48 -12.80 52.12
CA MET A 1 43.91 -11.43 52.46
C MET A 1 45.40 -11.48 52.67
N ASN A 2 46.19 -10.92 51.75
CA ASN A 2 47.57 -10.51 52.02
C ASN A 2 48.06 -9.64 50.86
N ASN A 3 48.59 -8.49 51.24
CA ASN A 3 49.07 -7.45 50.36
C ASN A 3 50.61 -7.50 50.34
N TRP A 4 51.15 -7.07 49.21
CA TRP A 4 52.52 -6.58 49.02
C TRP A 4 53.64 -7.60 48.81
N LEU A 5 54.13 -7.66 47.57
CA LEU A 5 55.57 -7.70 47.32
C LEU A 5 55.92 -6.88 46.08
N MET A 6 57.05 -6.20 46.20
CA MET A 6 57.59 -5.15 45.34
C MET A 6 58.79 -5.72 44.56
N PHE A 7 59.11 -5.06 43.44
CA PHE A 7 60.37 -5.09 42.67
C PHE A 7 60.60 -6.17 41.59
N PHE A 8 60.74 -5.72 40.32
CA PHE A 8 61.99 -5.52 39.55
C PHE A 8 61.61 -5.42 38.06
N LEU A 9 61.71 -4.24 37.42
CA LEU A 9 62.85 -3.79 36.60
C LEU A 9 62.95 -4.55 35.25
N ILE A 10 62.70 -3.85 34.14
CA ILE A 10 63.60 -3.69 32.98
C ILE A 10 62.84 -3.01 31.83
N ALA A 11 63.41 -1.89 31.40
CA ALA A 11 63.02 -1.10 30.24
C ALA A 11 63.46 -1.79 28.95
N PHE A 12 62.65 -1.71 27.89
CA PHE A 12 63.16 -1.59 26.53
C PHE A 12 62.30 -0.63 25.70
N LEU A 13 63.02 0.27 25.05
CA LEU A 13 62.56 1.43 24.28
C LEU A 13 62.15 1.06 22.84
N LEU A 14 61.30 1.95 22.28
CA LEU A 14 61.09 2.28 20.85
C LEU A 14 60.26 1.23 20.08
N ILE A 15 59.21 1.60 19.34
CA ILE A 15 59.19 2.54 18.22
C ILE A 15 57.87 3.34 18.18
N ILE A 16 58.00 4.64 17.91
CA ILE A 16 56.93 5.59 17.60
C ILE A 16 56.39 5.29 16.19
N ALA A 17 55.07 5.13 16.05
CA ALA A 17 54.40 5.23 14.75
C ALA A 17 53.16 6.13 14.89
N CYS A 18 53.12 7.14 14.02
CA CYS A 18 52.19 8.26 14.01
C CYS A 18 50.72 7.84 13.94
N GLY A 19 49.92 8.25 14.92
CA GLY A 19 48.46 8.24 14.83
C GLY A 19 47.95 9.51 14.15
N GLY A 20 47.78 9.47 12.84
CA GLY A 20 47.16 10.52 12.03
C GLY A 20 45.96 9.98 11.26
N THR A 21 44.77 10.51 11.61
CA THR A 21 43.54 10.69 10.82
C THR A 21 43.20 9.72 9.68
N THR A 22 42.04 9.07 9.79
CA THR A 22 41.05 9.00 8.70
C THR A 22 39.66 8.68 9.24
N THR A 23 38.86 9.72 9.48
CA THR A 23 37.40 9.61 9.52
C THR A 23 36.89 9.86 8.10
N ALA A 24 36.31 8.84 7.49
CA ALA A 24 35.67 8.96 6.17
C ALA A 24 34.40 9.84 6.29
N PRO A 25 34.13 10.76 5.34
CA PRO A 25 32.96 11.62 5.41
C PRO A 25 31.68 10.87 5.02
N SER A 26 30.63 11.15 5.79
CA SER A 26 29.24 10.79 5.54
C SER A 26 28.78 11.32 4.18
N ALA A 27 28.24 10.45 3.33
CA ALA A 27 27.63 10.83 2.06
C ALA A 27 26.27 11.49 2.34
N GLN A 28 26.28 12.82 2.41
CA GLN A 28 25.10 13.65 2.48
C GLN A 28 24.38 13.60 1.12
N LYS A 29 23.23 12.92 1.03
CA LYS A 29 22.36 12.95 -0.16
C LYS A 29 21.79 14.36 -0.27
N VAL A 30 22.40 15.17 -1.13
CA VAL A 30 21.95 16.54 -1.45
C VAL A 30 20.57 16.43 -2.08
N VAL A 31 19.56 16.94 -1.38
CA VAL A 31 18.23 17.23 -1.93
C VAL A 31 18.43 18.27 -3.03
N ALA A 32 18.27 17.84 -4.28
CA ALA A 32 18.26 18.75 -5.41
C ALA A 32 16.98 19.58 -5.37
N THR A 33 17.09 20.82 -4.86
CA THR A 33 16.06 21.85 -5.01
C THR A 33 15.85 22.10 -6.50
N ARG A 34 14.73 21.63 -7.06
CA ARG A 34 14.37 21.89 -8.46
C ARG A 34 13.91 23.34 -8.60
N THR A 35 14.85 24.21 -9.01
CA THR A 35 14.55 25.55 -9.50
C THR A 35 13.65 25.43 -10.74
N THR A 36 12.44 25.97 -10.67
CA THR A 36 11.53 26.07 -11.82
C THR A 36 12.07 27.11 -12.80
N ASN A 37 12.81 26.67 -13.81
CA ASN A 37 13.00 27.45 -15.03
C ASN A 37 11.74 27.33 -15.88
N SER A 38 10.85 28.31 -15.71
CA SER A 38 9.80 28.63 -16.66
C SER A 38 10.46 29.06 -17.97
N ASN A 39 10.33 28.23 -19.02
CA ASN A 39 10.22 28.64 -20.42
C ASN A 39 10.23 27.39 -21.30
N GLN A 40 9.05 26.77 -21.46
CA GLN A 40 8.77 26.00 -22.65
C GLN A 40 7.39 26.41 -23.15
N ILE A 41 7.39 27.04 -24.31
CA ILE A 41 6.20 27.57 -25.00
C ILE A 41 5.34 26.37 -25.41
N SER A 42 4.29 26.10 -24.64
CA SER A 42 3.24 25.15 -25.01
C SER A 42 2.34 25.81 -26.07
N GLN A 43 2.16 25.12 -27.19
CA GLN A 43 1.13 25.48 -28.17
C GLN A 43 -0.26 25.38 -27.52
N PRO A 44 -1.19 26.31 -27.78
CA PRO A 44 -2.50 26.27 -27.15
C PRO A 44 -3.32 25.10 -27.70
N ALA A 45 -3.92 24.33 -26.79
CA ALA A 45 -4.92 23.33 -27.12
C ALA A 45 -6.12 24.00 -27.83
N PRO A 46 -6.83 23.29 -28.74
CA PRO A 46 -8.02 23.84 -29.37
C PRO A 46 -9.08 24.17 -28.30
N ALA A 47 -9.67 25.36 -28.40
CA ALA A 47 -10.70 25.81 -27.47
C ALA A 47 -11.90 24.84 -27.44
N GLN A 48 -12.23 24.36 -26.24
CA GLN A 48 -13.39 23.52 -25.99
C GLN A 48 -14.69 24.33 -26.21
N PRO A 49 -15.74 23.77 -26.83
CA PRO A 49 -16.99 24.50 -27.05
C PRO A 49 -17.64 24.91 -25.71
N PRO A 50 -18.28 26.09 -25.63
CA PRO A 50 -18.85 26.58 -24.39
C PRO A 50 -20.08 25.75 -24.01
N GLY A 51 -20.06 25.10 -22.84
CA GLY A 51 -21.25 24.46 -22.25
C GLY A 51 -21.05 23.10 -21.57
N GLN A 52 -19.83 22.54 -21.50
CA GLN A 52 -19.57 21.37 -20.64
C GLN A 52 -19.05 21.85 -19.30
N GLU A 53 -19.87 21.76 -18.25
CA GLU A 53 -19.35 21.67 -16.89
C GLU A 53 -18.25 20.60 -16.88
N SER A 54 -17.05 20.96 -16.43
CA SER A 54 -15.94 20.02 -16.33
C SER A 54 -16.40 18.85 -15.47
N ARG A 55 -16.54 17.67 -16.07
CA ARG A 55 -16.71 16.41 -15.34
C ARG A 55 -15.64 16.40 -14.24
N PRO A 56 -16.00 16.09 -12.98
CA PRO A 56 -15.01 16.01 -11.91
C PRO A 56 -13.83 15.16 -12.36
N GLU A 57 -12.60 15.62 -12.10
CA GLU A 57 -11.41 14.86 -12.45
C GLU A 57 -11.51 13.46 -11.86
N ASP A 58 -11.38 12.46 -12.72
CA ASP A 58 -11.35 11.08 -12.29
C ASP A 58 -10.02 10.82 -11.58
N LYS A 59 -10.06 10.84 -10.24
CA LYS A 59 -8.89 10.63 -9.38
C LYS A 59 -8.32 9.20 -9.50
N TYR A 60 -9.01 8.30 -10.19
CA TYR A 60 -8.60 6.93 -10.44
C TYR A 60 -8.23 6.69 -11.91
N ALA A 61 -8.22 7.71 -12.76
CA ALA A 61 -7.57 7.63 -14.05
C ALA A 61 -6.05 7.46 -13.87
N CYS A 62 -5.42 6.78 -14.82
CA CYS A 62 -3.97 6.66 -14.87
C CYS A 62 -3.38 7.32 -16.12
N VAL A 63 -2.08 7.63 -16.03
CA VAL A 63 -1.28 8.18 -17.12
C VAL A 63 -0.08 7.27 -17.34
N ILE A 64 0.20 6.95 -18.60
CA ILE A 64 1.40 6.20 -18.96
C ILE A 64 2.62 7.08 -18.72
N ASN A 65 3.49 6.68 -17.80
CA ASN A 65 4.73 7.37 -17.50
C ASN A 65 5.81 7.05 -18.57
N PRO A 66 6.96 7.76 -18.58
CA PRO A 66 8.03 7.51 -19.56
C PRO A 66 8.60 6.08 -19.57
N ASP A 67 8.50 5.37 -18.44
CA ASP A 67 8.95 3.98 -18.30
C ASP A 67 7.89 2.97 -18.78
N GLY A 68 6.70 3.45 -19.18
CA GLY A 68 5.62 2.64 -19.75
C GLY A 68 4.59 2.14 -18.74
N TYR A 69 4.65 2.55 -17.48
CA TYR A 69 3.68 2.16 -16.44
C TYR A 69 2.46 3.08 -16.41
N CYS A 70 1.28 2.52 -16.14
CA CYS A 70 0.03 3.27 -15.91
C CYS A 70 -0.02 3.73 -14.44
N ILE A 71 0.37 4.99 -14.20
CA ILE A 71 0.46 5.56 -12.85
C ILE A 71 -0.78 6.41 -12.57
N PHE A 72 -1.42 6.17 -11.44
CA PHE A 72 -2.70 6.80 -11.07
C PHE A 72 -2.51 8.23 -10.55
N LEU A 73 -3.52 9.08 -10.73
CA LEU A 73 -3.47 10.50 -10.37
C LEU A 73 -3.79 10.79 -8.89
N GLY A 74 -4.26 9.80 -8.13
CA GLY A 74 -4.56 9.92 -6.70
C GLY A 74 -3.30 10.04 -5.82
N ILE A 75 -3.51 10.07 -4.50
CA ILE A 75 -2.44 10.16 -3.51
C ILE A 75 -2.23 8.74 -2.92
N PRO A 76 -0.97 8.26 -2.81
CA PRO A 76 -0.67 7.03 -2.08
C PRO A 76 -1.00 7.19 -0.60
N HIS A 77 -1.41 6.11 0.05
CA HIS A 77 -1.56 6.10 1.50
C HIS A 77 -0.20 6.32 2.16
N GLY A 78 -0.13 7.19 3.16
CA GLY A 78 1.11 7.55 3.84
C GLY A 78 1.67 6.45 4.75
N ALA A 79 0.84 5.49 5.17
CA ALA A 79 1.24 4.37 6.00
C ALA A 79 0.52 3.06 5.64
N GLY A 80 1.15 1.93 5.97
CA GLY A 80 0.60 0.59 5.73
C GLY A 80 1.23 -0.45 6.64
N LEU A 81 0.61 -1.65 6.70
CA LEU A 81 1.19 -2.78 7.41
C LEU A 81 2.41 -3.30 6.65
N LYS A 82 3.57 -3.37 7.32
CA LYS A 82 4.74 -4.06 6.78
C LYS A 82 4.44 -5.57 6.68
N PRO A 83 4.58 -6.19 5.49
CA PRO A 83 4.19 -7.58 5.28
C PRO A 83 4.73 -8.55 6.33
N ASN A 84 3.88 -9.47 6.78
CA ASN A 84 4.23 -10.53 7.75
C ASN A 84 4.74 -10.02 9.11
N THR A 85 4.34 -8.80 9.51
CA THR A 85 4.66 -8.21 10.83
C THR A 85 3.42 -7.57 11.45
N ASP A 86 3.55 -7.04 12.67
CA ASP A 86 2.56 -6.19 13.32
C ASP A 86 2.96 -4.70 13.30
N HIS A 87 3.81 -4.29 12.36
CA HIS A 87 4.35 -2.93 12.29
C HIS A 87 3.66 -2.11 11.22
N ILE A 88 3.02 -1.02 11.61
CA ILE A 88 2.64 0.04 10.68
C ILE A 88 3.87 0.88 10.39
N VAL A 89 4.18 1.05 9.12
CA VAL A 89 5.33 1.80 8.63
C VAL A 89 4.90 2.87 7.63
N ASP A 90 5.70 3.92 7.48
CA ASP A 90 5.57 4.87 6.37
C ASP A 90 6.27 4.36 5.09
N GLY A 91 6.23 5.18 4.02
CA GLY A 91 6.87 4.87 2.74
C GLY A 91 8.40 4.76 2.79
N ASP A 92 9.06 5.20 3.86
CA ASP A 92 10.50 5.03 4.10
C ASP A 92 10.80 3.81 5.00
N GLU A 93 9.80 2.95 5.23
CA GLU A 93 9.79 1.82 6.18
C GLU A 93 10.07 2.20 7.65
N VAL A 94 9.83 3.45 8.04
CA VAL A 94 9.98 3.87 9.43
C VAL A 94 8.80 3.36 10.24
N PHE A 95 9.08 2.65 11.34
CA PHE A 95 8.05 2.21 12.28
C PHE A 95 7.29 3.39 12.89
N LEU A 96 5.96 3.35 12.77
CA LEU A 96 5.06 4.35 13.31
C LEU A 96 4.35 3.86 14.58
N PHE A 97 3.69 2.70 14.51
CA PHE A 97 2.93 2.09 15.60
C PHE A 97 2.60 0.63 15.32
N SER A 98 2.06 -0.08 16.31
CA SER A 98 1.63 -1.47 16.14
C SER A 98 0.30 -1.56 15.40
N MET A 99 0.09 -2.65 14.67
CA MET A 99 -1.19 -3.02 14.05
C MET A 99 -2.35 -3.00 15.06
N ASN A 100 -2.12 -3.40 16.31
CA ASN A 100 -3.16 -3.39 17.34
C ASN A 100 -3.62 -1.98 17.76
N GLU A 101 -2.87 -0.95 17.38
CA GLU A 101 -3.17 0.46 17.64
C GLU A 101 -3.67 1.17 16.37
N ALA A 102 -3.80 0.48 15.23
CA ALA A 102 -4.08 1.11 13.95
C ALA A 102 -5.57 1.17 13.64
N VAL A 103 -6.03 2.37 13.26
CA VAL A 103 -7.36 2.59 12.70
C VAL A 103 -7.24 3.32 11.37
N ALA A 104 -8.14 3.00 10.45
CA ALA A 104 -8.26 3.75 9.20
C ALA A 104 -9.12 4.99 9.44
N VAL A 105 -8.67 6.15 8.95
CA VAL A 105 -9.35 7.44 9.07
C VAL A 105 -9.53 8.07 7.70
N ASN A 106 -10.55 8.91 7.53
CA ASN A 106 -10.71 9.70 6.31
C ASN A 106 -9.79 10.94 6.30
N SER A 107 -9.86 11.74 5.23
CA SER A 107 -9.11 12.99 5.09
C SER A 107 -9.39 14.07 6.16
N ALA A 108 -10.49 13.95 6.92
CA ALA A 108 -10.80 14.83 8.06
C ALA A 108 -10.25 14.27 9.40
N GLY A 109 -9.62 13.09 9.39
CA GLY A 109 -9.11 12.40 10.57
C GLY A 109 -10.19 11.63 11.34
N GLU A 110 -11.38 11.45 10.76
CA GLU A 110 -12.47 10.69 11.39
C GLU A 110 -12.29 9.19 11.14
N ILE A 111 -12.47 8.37 12.17
CA ILE A 111 -12.38 6.90 12.06
C ILE A 111 -13.41 6.41 11.04
N LEU A 112 -12.91 5.65 10.06
CA LEU A 112 -13.74 5.05 9.04
C LEU A 112 -14.69 4.04 9.67
N GLN A 113 -15.97 4.24 9.41
CA GLN A 113 -16.98 3.22 9.63
C GLN A 113 -16.86 2.17 8.53
N ALA A 114 -17.03 0.90 8.90
CA ALA A 114 -17.06 -0.20 7.95
C ALA A 114 -18.26 -0.10 7.01
N ARG A 115 -18.05 -0.44 5.74
CA ARG A 115 -19.04 -0.41 4.65
C ARG A 115 -18.54 -1.24 3.48
N GLY A 116 -19.44 -1.67 2.60
CA GLY A 116 -19.20 -2.42 1.37
C GLY A 116 -18.52 -1.62 0.26
N THR A 117 -17.58 -0.76 0.63
CA THR A 117 -16.79 0.07 -0.28
C THR A 117 -15.32 -0.09 0.03
N PRO A 118 -14.45 -0.11 -1.00
CA PRO A 118 -13.00 -0.21 -0.79
C PRO A 118 -12.41 1.05 -0.16
N ALA A 119 -11.11 1.01 0.13
CA ALA A 119 -10.33 2.17 0.51
C ALA A 119 -10.38 3.28 -0.55
N PHE A 120 -10.53 4.52 -0.09
CA PHE A 120 -10.58 5.70 -0.94
C PHE A 120 -9.28 6.50 -0.88
N ASN A 121 -9.04 7.26 -1.93
CA ASN A 121 -8.00 8.28 -1.93
C ASN A 121 -8.21 9.28 -0.78
N GLY A 122 -7.19 9.44 0.06
CA GLY A 122 -7.22 10.31 1.25
C GLY A 122 -7.61 9.59 2.55
N ASP A 123 -7.89 8.28 2.51
CA ASP A 123 -7.92 7.47 3.72
C ASP A 123 -6.49 7.25 4.22
N GLU A 124 -6.28 7.22 5.53
CA GLU A 124 -4.96 7.06 6.15
C GLU A 124 -5.02 6.16 7.38
N LEU A 125 -3.87 5.70 7.86
CA LEU A 125 -3.78 5.02 9.16
C LEU A 125 -3.41 6.01 10.25
N ALA A 126 -4.15 5.95 11.35
CA ALA A 126 -3.87 6.72 12.56
C ALA A 126 -3.70 5.78 13.76
N ARG A 127 -2.95 6.25 14.76
CA ARG A 127 -2.84 5.56 16.04
C ARG A 127 -4.08 5.84 16.89
N HIS A 128 -4.69 4.79 17.43
CA HIS A 128 -5.80 4.83 18.35
C HIS A 128 -5.55 3.83 19.49
N LEU A 129 -5.65 4.29 20.73
CA LEU A 129 -5.31 3.53 21.94
C LEU A 129 -6.55 3.14 22.77
N GLU A 130 -7.73 3.62 22.39
CA GLU A 130 -8.95 3.36 23.14
C GLU A 130 -9.49 1.97 22.78
N ASP A 131 -9.90 1.22 23.80
CA ASP A 131 -10.57 -0.06 23.63
C ASP A 131 -12.09 0.18 23.63
N GLY A 132 -12.79 -0.54 22.78
CA GLY A 132 -14.23 -0.32 22.53
C GLY A 132 -14.71 -0.79 21.16
N MET A 133 -13.78 -1.05 20.24
CA MET A 133 -14.09 -1.70 18.97
C MET A 133 -14.38 -3.19 19.16
N THR A 134 -15.40 -3.65 18.46
CA THR A 134 -15.71 -5.07 18.26
C THR A 134 -14.60 -5.78 17.47
N ASP A 135 -14.60 -7.10 17.49
CA ASP A 135 -13.63 -7.90 16.72
C ASP A 135 -13.78 -7.66 15.21
N ASP A 136 -15.01 -7.44 14.72
CA ASP A 136 -15.28 -7.12 13.31
C ASP A 136 -14.72 -5.74 12.91
N GLU A 137 -14.83 -4.73 13.78
CA GLU A 137 -14.25 -3.39 13.53
C GLU A 137 -12.71 -3.43 13.56
N LYS A 138 -12.13 -4.20 14.50
CA LYS A 138 -10.67 -4.44 14.54
C LYS A 138 -10.20 -5.15 13.27
N ALA A 139 -10.93 -6.17 12.82
CA ALA A 139 -10.64 -6.88 11.59
C ALA A 139 -10.77 -5.97 10.35
N PHE A 140 -11.77 -5.10 10.30
CA PHE A 140 -11.92 -4.09 9.25
C PHE A 140 -10.70 -3.19 9.13
N HIS A 141 -10.25 -2.60 10.23
CA HIS A 141 -9.07 -1.74 10.21
C HIS A 141 -7.78 -2.50 9.87
N ARG A 142 -7.68 -3.78 10.26
CA ARG A 142 -6.58 -4.65 9.83
C ARG A 142 -6.58 -4.93 8.34
N VAL A 143 -7.75 -5.19 7.74
CA VAL A 143 -7.86 -5.33 6.28
C VAL A 143 -7.43 -4.04 5.59
N MET A 144 -7.85 -2.87 6.09
CA MET A 144 -7.42 -1.59 5.52
C MET A 144 -5.89 -1.42 5.56
N ALA A 145 -5.27 -1.71 6.70
CA ALA A 145 -3.82 -1.62 6.85
C ALA A 145 -3.04 -2.56 5.90
N ILE A 146 -3.62 -3.72 5.54
CA ILE A 146 -3.05 -4.66 4.57
C ILE A 146 -3.32 -4.21 3.12
N MET A 147 -4.51 -3.70 2.84
CA MET A 147 -4.91 -3.33 1.48
C MET A 147 -4.27 -2.01 1.00
N PHE A 148 -3.94 -1.08 1.91
CA PHE A 148 -3.26 0.17 1.56
C PHE A 148 -1.93 -0.02 0.82
N PRO A 149 -0.97 -0.82 1.33
CA PRO A 149 0.28 -1.04 0.61
C PRO A 149 0.09 -1.87 -0.69
N ILE A 150 -0.88 -2.80 -0.75
CA ILE A 150 -1.24 -3.48 -2.01
C ILE A 150 -1.75 -2.48 -3.05
N ARG A 151 -2.60 -1.55 -2.65
CA ARG A 151 -3.10 -0.46 -3.48
C ARG A 151 -1.95 0.43 -3.95
N ASN A 152 -1.06 0.84 -3.05
CA ASN A 152 0.09 1.66 -3.40
C ASN A 152 1.01 0.99 -4.43
N ALA A 153 1.30 -0.30 -4.22
CA ALA A 153 2.11 -1.11 -5.12
C ALA A 153 1.55 -1.14 -6.55
N LEU A 154 0.24 -1.36 -6.71
CA LEU A 154 -0.39 -1.42 -8.03
C LEU A 154 -0.56 -0.04 -8.68
N MET A 155 -0.87 1.00 -7.90
CA MET A 155 -1.29 2.29 -8.44
C MET A 155 -0.15 3.31 -8.62
N TYR A 156 0.89 3.23 -7.80
CA TYR A 156 1.89 4.29 -7.71
C TYR A 156 3.34 3.76 -7.80
N GLU A 157 3.59 2.57 -7.28
CA GLU A 157 4.96 2.08 -7.04
C GLU A 157 5.36 0.91 -7.96
N ILE A 158 4.50 0.54 -8.92
CA ILE A 158 4.65 -0.67 -9.74
C ILE A 158 5.99 -0.80 -10.47
N GLY A 159 6.64 0.33 -10.77
CA GLY A 159 7.97 0.35 -11.38
C GLY A 159 9.05 -0.26 -10.49
N GLU A 160 8.97 -0.02 -9.19
CA GLU A 160 9.97 -0.41 -8.18
C GLU A 160 9.66 -1.76 -7.55
N VAL A 161 8.38 -2.13 -7.45
CA VAL A 161 7.96 -3.39 -6.82
C VAL A 161 8.44 -4.60 -7.63
N SER A 162 9.17 -5.49 -6.94
CA SER A 162 9.60 -6.80 -7.43
C SER A 162 8.53 -7.88 -7.23
N HIS A 163 8.67 -9.03 -7.89
CA HIS A 163 7.78 -10.18 -7.67
C HIS A 163 7.81 -10.68 -6.23
N THR A 164 8.98 -10.65 -5.58
CA THR A 164 9.12 -11.12 -4.19
C THR A 164 8.36 -10.20 -3.24
N GLU A 165 8.55 -8.88 -3.37
CA GLU A 165 7.82 -7.90 -2.57
C GLU A 165 6.32 -7.98 -2.82
N TRP A 166 5.89 -8.18 -4.08
CA TRP A 166 4.49 -8.42 -4.40
C TRP A 166 3.93 -9.66 -3.72
N ASP A 167 4.64 -10.79 -3.77
CA ASP A 167 4.22 -12.03 -3.13
C ASP A 167 4.12 -11.90 -1.60
N GLU A 168 4.98 -11.09 -0.99
CA GLU A 168 4.91 -10.75 0.43
C GLU A 168 3.71 -9.85 0.74
N LEU A 169 3.50 -8.80 -0.04
CA LEU A 169 2.35 -7.88 0.10
C LEU A 169 1.01 -8.61 0.06
N VAL A 170 0.87 -9.60 -0.83
CA VAL A 170 -0.39 -10.32 -1.02
C VAL A 170 -0.47 -11.66 -0.26
N SER A 171 0.43 -11.90 0.70
CA SER A 171 0.50 -13.17 1.44
C SER A 171 -0.79 -13.49 2.20
N GLU A 172 -1.41 -12.49 2.81
CA GLU A 172 -2.69 -12.59 3.53
C GLU A 172 -3.86 -12.96 2.60
N LEU A 173 -3.85 -12.40 1.38
CA LEU A 173 -4.84 -12.76 0.36
C LEU A 173 -4.62 -14.18 -0.15
N LYS A 174 -3.35 -14.57 -0.35
CA LYS A 174 -2.95 -15.92 -0.79
C LYS A 174 -3.33 -16.99 0.23
N MET A 175 -3.11 -16.73 1.52
CA MET A 175 -3.48 -17.65 2.60
C MET A 175 -4.96 -18.03 2.55
N ARG A 176 -5.80 -17.10 2.08
CA ARG A 176 -7.27 -17.22 2.02
C ARG A 176 -7.80 -17.58 0.63
N GLY A 177 -6.93 -17.77 -0.35
CA GLY A 177 -7.34 -18.04 -1.74
C GLY A 177 -8.02 -16.86 -2.44
N ILE A 178 -7.94 -15.65 -1.88
CA ILE A 178 -8.65 -14.46 -2.37
C ILE A 178 -8.01 -13.99 -3.68
N LYS A 179 -8.74 -14.06 -4.79
CA LYS A 179 -8.25 -13.69 -6.13
C LYS A 179 -7.14 -14.64 -6.65
N ASP A 180 -7.27 -15.94 -6.42
CA ASP A 180 -6.35 -16.97 -6.97
C ASP A 180 -6.40 -17.15 -8.49
N LYS A 181 -7.51 -16.76 -9.10
CA LYS A 181 -7.84 -17.09 -10.49
C LYS A 181 -8.03 -15.83 -11.32
N THR A 182 -7.76 -15.97 -12.61
CA THR A 182 -8.03 -14.98 -13.64
C THR A 182 -9.02 -15.57 -14.64
N PHE A 183 -9.93 -14.73 -15.12
CA PHE A 183 -10.83 -15.05 -16.21
C PHE A 183 -10.93 -13.83 -17.12
N THR A 184 -10.53 -13.97 -18.38
CA THR A 184 -10.48 -12.86 -19.36
C THR A 184 -11.21 -13.18 -20.67
N ASP A 185 -11.98 -14.27 -20.68
CA ASP A 185 -12.74 -14.75 -21.86
C ASP A 185 -14.20 -14.27 -21.84
N GLY A 186 -14.52 -13.32 -20.96
CA GLY A 186 -15.84 -12.72 -20.84
C GLY A 186 -16.22 -11.86 -22.05
N ALA A 187 -17.52 -11.79 -22.33
CA ALA A 187 -18.04 -11.05 -23.49
C ALA A 187 -17.93 -9.53 -23.31
N THR A 188 -17.94 -9.05 -22.06
CA THR A 188 -17.79 -7.65 -21.70
C THR A 188 -16.62 -7.45 -20.73
N PRO A 189 -16.04 -6.24 -20.63
CA PRO A 189 -15.01 -5.96 -19.62
C PRO A 189 -15.45 -6.28 -18.19
N LYS A 190 -16.73 -6.10 -17.85
CA LYS A 190 -17.28 -6.44 -16.53
C LYS A 190 -17.18 -7.93 -16.22
N ASP A 191 -17.23 -8.79 -17.22
CA ASP A 191 -17.15 -10.25 -17.04
C ASP A 191 -15.72 -10.73 -16.78
N ASN A 192 -14.73 -9.89 -17.05
CA ASN A 192 -13.32 -10.22 -16.89
C ASN A 192 -12.81 -9.83 -15.51
N TYR A 193 -11.91 -10.62 -14.93
CA TYR A 193 -11.23 -10.29 -13.69
C TYR A 193 -9.84 -10.92 -13.64
N TYR A 194 -8.91 -10.20 -13.03
CA TYR A 194 -7.55 -10.69 -12.78
C TYR A 194 -7.40 -11.24 -11.38
N GLY A 195 -6.61 -12.31 -11.25
CA GLY A 195 -6.11 -12.81 -9.98
C GLY A 195 -4.83 -12.09 -9.57
N ARG A 196 -4.35 -12.35 -8.35
CA ARG A 196 -3.20 -11.66 -7.73
C ARG A 196 -1.93 -11.69 -8.58
N LYS A 197 -1.66 -12.83 -9.24
CA LYS A 197 -0.50 -12.94 -10.11
C LYS A 197 -0.67 -12.09 -11.38
N ASP A 198 -1.76 -12.30 -12.09
CA ASP A 198 -1.92 -11.69 -13.42
C ASP A 198 -2.21 -10.19 -13.36
N ILE A 199 -2.83 -9.67 -12.28
CA ILE A 199 -2.99 -8.21 -12.12
C ILE A 199 -1.63 -7.52 -11.99
N PHE A 200 -0.68 -8.14 -11.31
CA PHE A 200 0.67 -7.62 -11.19
C PHE A 200 1.39 -7.63 -12.54
N GLU A 201 1.24 -8.69 -13.34
CA GLU A 201 1.80 -8.74 -14.71
C GLU A 201 1.19 -7.66 -15.62
N VAL A 202 -0.12 -7.45 -15.51
CA VAL A 202 -0.84 -6.38 -16.24
C VAL A 202 -0.30 -5.02 -15.84
N ALA A 203 -0.09 -4.78 -14.55
CA ALA A 203 0.43 -3.52 -14.02
C ALA A 203 1.92 -3.29 -14.38
N LYS A 204 2.76 -4.34 -14.35
CA LYS A 204 4.17 -4.26 -14.78
C LYS A 204 4.31 -4.01 -16.28
N ASN A 205 3.35 -4.44 -17.10
CA ASN A 205 3.40 -4.24 -18.54
C ASN A 205 2.02 -3.95 -19.13
N PRO A 206 1.52 -2.71 -18.97
CA PRO A 206 0.19 -2.34 -19.47
C PRO A 206 0.15 -2.24 -21.00
N LYS A 207 1.29 -2.30 -21.71
CA LYS A 207 1.40 -2.19 -23.17
C LYS A 207 0.72 -0.93 -23.73
N GLY A 208 0.84 0.18 -22.99
CA GLY A 208 0.21 1.46 -23.32
C GLY A 208 -1.32 1.48 -23.17
N LYS A 209 -1.92 0.46 -22.55
CA LYS A 209 -3.34 0.44 -22.22
C LYS A 209 -3.60 1.12 -20.89
N ASP A 210 -4.76 1.75 -20.82
CA ASP A 210 -5.35 2.14 -19.55
C ASP A 210 -5.88 0.87 -18.84
N ILE A 211 -5.34 0.59 -17.66
CA ILE A 211 -5.66 -0.59 -16.83
C ILE A 211 -6.43 -0.19 -15.56
N HIS A 212 -6.94 1.04 -15.47
CA HIS A 212 -7.57 1.51 -14.25
C HIS A 212 -8.73 0.63 -13.79
N HIS A 213 -9.60 0.22 -14.71
CA HIS A 213 -10.71 -0.67 -14.39
C HIS A 213 -10.24 -2.02 -13.84
N ASP A 214 -9.19 -2.59 -14.42
CA ASP A 214 -8.65 -3.89 -14.01
C ASP A 214 -8.09 -3.84 -12.59
N VAL A 215 -7.32 -2.79 -12.28
CA VAL A 215 -6.72 -2.56 -10.96
C VAL A 215 -7.78 -2.23 -9.92
N MET A 216 -8.70 -1.30 -10.22
CA MET A 216 -9.76 -0.90 -9.28
C MET A 216 -10.67 -2.07 -8.95
N LYS A 217 -11.07 -2.86 -9.96
CA LYS A 217 -11.88 -4.06 -9.75
C LYS A 217 -11.13 -5.10 -8.90
N PHE A 218 -9.84 -5.32 -9.15
CA PHE A 218 -9.05 -6.22 -8.32
C PHE A 218 -8.99 -5.77 -6.86
N LEU A 219 -8.72 -4.49 -6.60
CA LEU A 219 -8.60 -3.93 -5.26
C LEU A 219 -9.93 -3.97 -4.49
N GLU A 220 -11.04 -3.65 -5.17
CA GLU A 220 -12.38 -3.71 -4.61
C GLU A 220 -12.76 -5.14 -4.22
N GLU A 221 -12.67 -6.09 -5.16
CA GLU A 221 -13.00 -7.48 -4.90
C GLU A 221 -12.06 -8.09 -3.85
N ALA A 222 -10.75 -7.82 -3.93
CA ALA A 222 -9.79 -8.34 -2.95
C ALA A 222 -10.09 -7.83 -1.53
N GLY A 223 -10.38 -6.54 -1.37
CA GLY A 223 -10.69 -5.96 -0.07
C GLY A 223 -11.99 -6.50 0.52
N LEU A 224 -13.06 -6.57 -0.28
CA LEU A 224 -14.36 -7.09 0.16
C LEU A 224 -14.30 -8.58 0.49
N TYR A 225 -13.67 -9.39 -0.37
CA TYR A 225 -13.52 -10.82 -0.12
C TYR A 225 -12.67 -11.08 1.13
N PHE A 226 -11.67 -10.22 1.37
CA PHE A 226 -10.88 -10.30 2.58
C PHE A 226 -11.72 -10.04 3.83
N LEU A 227 -12.51 -8.95 3.84
CA LEU A 227 -13.44 -8.70 4.94
C LEU A 227 -14.37 -9.89 5.17
N CYS A 228 -14.97 -10.45 4.12
CA CYS A 228 -15.83 -11.63 4.22
C CYS A 228 -15.15 -12.84 4.90
N HIS A 229 -13.84 -13.03 4.75
CA HIS A 229 -13.11 -14.11 5.44
C HIS A 229 -12.88 -13.85 6.92
N VAL A 230 -12.65 -12.60 7.32
CA VAL A 230 -12.13 -12.25 8.65
C VAL A 230 -13.16 -11.64 9.58
N THR A 231 -14.39 -11.41 9.09
CA THR A 231 -15.49 -10.87 9.88
C THR A 231 -16.66 -11.86 10.00
N SER A 232 -17.57 -11.57 10.92
CA SER A 232 -18.81 -12.31 11.11
C SER A 232 -19.75 -12.28 9.90
N ASP A 233 -20.73 -13.17 9.88
CA ASP A 233 -21.77 -13.18 8.83
C ASP A 233 -22.68 -11.95 8.92
N ASN A 234 -22.93 -11.43 10.13
CA ASN A 234 -23.68 -10.18 10.31
C ASN A 234 -22.94 -8.99 9.68
N PHE A 235 -21.61 -8.97 9.80
CA PHE A 235 -20.80 -7.97 9.11
C PHE A 235 -20.85 -8.17 7.59
N GLY A 236 -20.83 -9.42 7.11
CA GLY A 236 -21.04 -9.74 5.69
C GLY A 236 -22.37 -9.19 5.15
N GLN A 237 -23.46 -9.33 5.90
CA GLN A 237 -24.75 -8.73 5.54
C GLN A 237 -24.67 -7.21 5.45
N MET A 238 -23.97 -6.55 6.40
CA MET A 238 -23.74 -5.11 6.33
C MET A 238 -22.96 -4.70 5.08
N LEU A 239 -21.95 -5.49 4.67
CA LEU A 239 -21.22 -5.23 3.43
C LEU A 239 -22.16 -5.30 2.22
N GLN A 240 -23.00 -6.32 2.12
CA GLN A 240 -24.01 -6.43 1.06
C GLN A 240 -24.97 -5.23 1.07
N ASP A 241 -25.54 -4.90 2.23
CA ASP A 241 -26.54 -3.83 2.38
C ASP A 241 -25.99 -2.44 2.00
N THR A 242 -24.67 -2.27 2.09
CA THR A 242 -23.97 -1.01 1.81
C THR A 242 -23.14 -1.03 0.53
N HIS A 243 -23.13 -2.14 -0.23
CA HIS A 243 -22.38 -2.25 -1.48
C HIS A 243 -23.08 -1.45 -2.60
N PRO A 244 -22.39 -0.48 -3.25
CA PRO A 244 -23.03 0.35 -4.28
C PRO A 244 -23.61 -0.40 -5.49
N GLU A 245 -23.03 -1.56 -5.84
CA GLU A 245 -23.52 -2.37 -6.96
C GLU A 245 -24.72 -3.26 -6.57
N GLY A 246 -25.04 -3.40 -5.28
CA GLY A 246 -26.21 -4.13 -4.78
C GLY A 246 -26.13 -5.65 -4.89
N HIS A 247 -24.94 -6.22 -5.14
CA HIS A 247 -24.68 -7.65 -5.06
C HIS A 247 -24.04 -8.04 -3.72
N ASP A 248 -24.03 -9.33 -3.41
CA ASP A 248 -23.41 -9.88 -2.21
C ASP A 248 -21.94 -10.22 -2.48
N PRO A 249 -20.97 -9.44 -1.95
CA PRO A 249 -19.57 -9.70 -2.20
C PRO A 249 -19.10 -11.00 -1.52
N CYS A 250 -19.73 -11.43 -0.43
CA CYS A 250 -19.38 -12.66 0.26
C CYS A 250 -19.90 -13.91 -0.47
N GLU A 251 -21.06 -13.80 -1.13
CA GLU A 251 -21.55 -14.84 -2.06
C GLU A 251 -20.64 -14.94 -3.29
N ASP A 252 -20.28 -13.79 -3.89
CA ASP A 252 -19.41 -13.72 -5.07
C ASP A 252 -18.00 -14.26 -4.81
N ALA A 253 -17.49 -14.06 -3.60
CA ALA A 253 -16.23 -14.61 -3.13
C ALA A 253 -16.23 -16.15 -3.11
N LYS A 254 -17.42 -16.79 -3.08
CA LYS A 254 -17.60 -18.25 -3.03
C LYS A 254 -16.81 -18.89 -1.89
N ILE A 255 -16.80 -18.23 -0.73
CA ILE A 255 -16.07 -18.67 0.46
C ILE A 255 -16.74 -19.91 1.02
N THR A 256 -16.04 -21.04 0.95
CA THR A 256 -16.50 -22.30 1.58
C THR A 256 -16.08 -22.42 3.04
N GLU A 257 -14.99 -21.74 3.42
CA GLU A 257 -14.43 -21.74 4.76
C GLU A 257 -13.79 -20.38 5.06
N LYS A 258 -14.21 -19.75 6.15
CA LYS A 258 -13.63 -18.50 6.65
C LYS A 258 -12.32 -18.79 7.36
N ILE A 259 -11.32 -17.93 7.14
CA ILE A 259 -10.01 -18.02 7.79
C ILE A 259 -9.81 -16.69 8.51
N PRO A 260 -10.00 -16.64 9.84
CA PRO A 260 -9.86 -15.41 10.62
C PRO A 260 -8.39 -14.98 10.71
N PHE A 261 -8.11 -13.90 11.45
CA PHE A 261 -6.75 -13.50 11.82
C PHE A 261 -6.16 -14.35 12.95
#